data_AF-A0A966KRN9-F1
#
_entry.id   AF-A0A966KRN9-F1
#
_cell.length_a   1.000
_cell.length_b   1.000
_cell.length_c   1.000
_cell.angle_alpha   90.00
_cell.angle_beta   90.00
_cell.angle_gamma   90.00
#
_symmetry.space_group_name_H-M   'P 1'
#
loop_
_entity.id
_entity.type
_entity.pdbx_description
1 polymer ?
#
loop_
_entity_poly.entity_id
_entity_poly.type
_entity_poly.pdbx_seq_one_letter_code
_entity_poly.pdbx_strand_id
1 'polypeptide(L)'
;MDEANLRELLDGLQRGEVSADDAVAALRRLPFADLGFARVDHHRALRQGMAETVFAPGKDAGQCAAIVAELLAQPGNGPVVLSRASAAQVAAAMAANADGV
;
A
#
# COMPACT_ATOMS: atom_id res chain seq x y z
N MET A 1 -4.75 4.70 4.73
CA MET A 1 -5.08 5.81 5.65
C MET A 1 -5.99 5.28 6.74
N ASP A 2 -5.55 5.34 7.99
CA ASP A 2 -6.32 4.90 9.15
C ASP A 2 -7.20 6.01 9.74
N GLU A 3 -7.97 5.70 10.79
CA GLU A 3 -8.88 6.67 11.43
C GLU A 3 -8.15 7.87 12.03
N ALA A 4 -6.94 7.68 12.55
CA ALA A 4 -6.12 8.75 13.11
C ALA A 4 -5.65 9.72 12.01
N ASN A 5 -5.08 9.18 10.93
CA ASN A 5 -4.62 9.95 9.78
C ASN A 5 -5.79 10.62 9.05
N LEU A 6 -6.97 9.99 9.01
CA LEU A 6 -8.17 10.60 8.46
C LEU A 6 -8.65 11.78 9.32
N ARG A 7 -8.64 11.66 10.65
CA ARG A 7 -8.92 12.80 11.54
C ARG A 7 -7.93 13.93 11.33
N GLU A 8 -6.64 13.64 11.26
CA GLU A 8 -5.61 14.65 10.99
C GLU A 8 -5.83 15.37 9.65
N LEU A 9 -6.16 14.63 8.59
CA LEU A 9 -6.47 15.22 7.29
C LEU A 9 -7.68 16.17 7.36
N LEU A 10 -8.73 15.77 8.06
CA LEU A 10 -9.95 16.57 8.21
C LEU A 10 -9.71 17.79 9.12
N ASP A 11 -8.94 17.65 10.18
CA ASP A 11 -8.55 18.74 11.07
C ASP A 11 -7.67 19.76 10.31
N GLY A 12 -6.70 19.28 9.52
CA GLY A 12 -5.86 20.13 8.67
C GLY A 12 -6.66 20.86 7.60
N LEU A 13 -7.66 20.22 7.00
CA LEU A 13 -8.61 20.86 6.08
C LEU A 13 -9.43 21.94 6.80
N GLN A 14 -9.93 21.66 8.01
CA GLN A 14 -10.70 22.62 8.81
C GLN A 14 -9.86 23.83 9.22
N ARG A 15 -8.57 23.64 9.51
CA ARG A 15 -7.61 24.71 9.82
C ARG A 15 -7.13 25.48 8.57
N GLY A 16 -7.43 25.00 7.37
CA GLY A 16 -6.97 25.59 6.11
C GLY A 16 -5.50 25.28 5.77
N GLU A 17 -4.90 24.31 6.46
CA GLU A 17 -3.54 23.83 6.22
C GLU A 17 -3.47 22.88 5.01
N VAL A 18 -4.59 22.23 4.69
CA VAL A 18 -4.75 21.36 3.53
C VAL A 18 -5.87 21.93 2.66
N SER A 19 -5.65 22.04 1.36
CA SER A 19 -6.71 22.49 0.45
C SER A 19 -7.77 21.39 0.26
N ALA A 20 -8.98 21.79 -0.13
CA ALA A 20 -10.04 20.82 -0.46
C ALA A 20 -9.61 19.86 -1.59
N ASP A 21 -8.87 20.35 -2.57
CA ASP A 21 -8.37 19.54 -3.69
C ASP A 21 -7.31 18.53 -3.23
N ASP A 22 -6.41 18.93 -2.33
CA ASP A 22 -5.39 18.04 -1.75
C ASP A 22 -6.04 16.96 -0.86
N ALA A 23 -7.02 17.35 -0.05
CA ALA A 23 -7.79 16.42 0.77
C ALA A 23 -8.56 15.42 -0.12
N VAL A 24 -9.20 15.88 -1.20
CA VAL A 24 -9.86 14.99 -2.17
C VAL A 24 -8.85 14.09 -2.88
N ALA A 25 -7.66 14.56 -3.23
CA ALA A 25 -6.61 13.74 -3.82
C ALA A 25 -6.11 12.65 -2.84
N ALA A 26 -5.94 12.99 -1.57
CA ALA A 26 -5.60 12.04 -0.52
C ALA A 26 -6.71 10.99 -0.31
N LEU A 27 -7.97 11.42 -0.29
CA LEU A 27 -9.14 10.55 -0.16
C LEU A 27 -9.41 9.69 -1.41
N ARG A 28 -9.07 10.18 -2.61
CA ARG A 28 -9.17 9.43 -3.88
C ARG A 28 -8.26 8.21 -3.92
N ARG A 29 -7.20 8.17 -3.10
CA ARG A 29 -6.36 6.99 -2.92
C ARG A 29 -7.00 5.93 -2.00
N LEU A 30 -8.27 6.07 -1.59
CA LEU A 30 -9.01 5.07 -0.81
C LEU A 30 -10.12 4.43 -1.66
N PRO A 31 -10.40 3.11 -1.53
CA PRO A 31 -9.87 2.11 -0.58
C PRO A 31 -8.80 1.16 -1.16
N PHE A 32 -8.41 1.36 -2.42
CA PHE A 32 -7.44 0.51 -3.10
C PHE A 32 -6.61 1.29 -4.12
N ALA A 33 -5.37 0.86 -4.33
CA ALA A 33 -4.60 1.29 -5.50
C ALA A 33 -4.83 0.32 -6.66
N ASP A 34 -5.09 0.86 -7.86
CA ASP A 34 -5.24 0.05 -9.08
C ASP A 34 -3.94 0.11 -9.89
N LEU A 35 -3.22 -1.01 -9.94
CA LEU A 35 -1.98 -1.16 -10.70
C LEU A 35 -2.24 -1.62 -12.15
N GLY A 36 -3.50 -1.68 -12.58
CA GLY A 36 -3.92 -2.18 -13.90
C GLY A 36 -3.99 -3.71 -14.00
N PHE A 37 -3.20 -4.43 -13.21
CA PHE A 37 -3.24 -5.90 -13.10
C PHE A 37 -3.62 -6.40 -11.70
N ALA A 38 -3.64 -5.51 -10.71
CA ALA A 38 -3.99 -5.81 -9.32
C ALA A 38 -4.63 -4.60 -8.65
N ARG A 39 -5.61 -4.87 -7.78
CA ARG A 39 -6.16 -3.88 -6.86
C ARG A 39 -5.65 -4.15 -5.46
N VAL A 40 -4.84 -3.23 -4.95
CA VAL A 40 -4.17 -3.33 -3.66
C VAL A 40 -5.09 -2.71 -2.59
N ASP A 41 -5.73 -3.54 -1.77
CA ASP A 41 -6.67 -3.09 -0.73
C ASP A 41 -5.94 -2.60 0.52
N HIS A 42 -5.71 -1.30 0.57
CA HIS A 42 -5.03 -0.59 1.66
C HIS A 42 -5.88 -0.48 2.93
N HIS A 43 -7.16 -0.86 2.89
CA HIS A 43 -8.01 -0.90 4.08
C HIS A 43 -7.90 -2.25 4.82
N ARG A 44 -7.21 -3.24 4.25
CA ARG A 44 -7.11 -4.56 4.86
C ARG A 44 -6.46 -4.50 6.24
N ALA A 45 -5.38 -3.73 6.39
CA ALA A 45 -4.70 -3.52 7.66
C ALA A 45 -5.65 -2.99 8.75
N LEU A 46 -6.52 -2.04 8.42
CA LEU A 46 -7.48 -1.46 9.36
C LEU A 46 -8.55 -2.43 9.83
N ARG A 47 -9.02 -3.30 8.94
CA ARG A 47 -10.09 -4.25 9.25
C ARG A 47 -9.59 -5.48 9.99
N GLN A 48 -8.31 -5.83 9.82
CA GLN A 48 -7.79 -7.15 10.22
C GLN A 48 -6.56 -7.10 11.14
N GLY A 49 -5.90 -5.94 11.29
CA GLY A 49 -4.78 -5.77 12.23
C GLY A 49 -3.56 -6.68 11.98
N MET A 50 -3.39 -7.21 10.77
CA MET A 50 -2.37 -8.19 10.41
C MET A 50 -1.53 -7.73 9.23
N ALA A 51 -0.30 -8.26 9.13
CA ALA A 51 0.64 -8.01 8.04
C ALA A 51 0.00 -8.25 6.66
N GLU A 52 0.31 -7.38 5.71
CA GLU A 52 -0.22 -7.47 4.35
C GLU A 52 0.51 -8.60 3.59
N THR A 53 -0.26 -9.56 3.07
CA THR A 53 0.29 -10.73 2.37
C THR A 53 -0.01 -10.67 0.88
N VAL A 54 1.04 -10.75 0.06
CA VAL A 54 0.96 -10.90 -1.39
C VAL A 54 1.04 -12.39 -1.73
N PHE A 55 0.02 -12.91 -2.42
CA PHE A 55 0.04 -14.28 -2.95
C PHE A 55 0.70 -14.29 -4.33
N ALA A 56 1.91 -14.86 -4.43
CA ALA A 56 2.73 -14.78 -5.64
C ALA A 56 2.32 -15.72 -6.81
N PRO A 57 1.73 -16.91 -6.59
CA PRO A 57 1.39 -17.80 -7.71
C PRO A 57 0.46 -17.16 -8.74
N GLY A 58 0.78 -17.34 -10.01
CA GLY A 58 0.05 -16.76 -11.14
C GLY A 58 0.40 -15.31 -11.49
N LYS A 59 1.29 -14.66 -10.73
CA LYS A 59 1.82 -13.33 -11.05
C LYS A 59 3.22 -13.43 -11.65
N ASP A 60 3.58 -12.53 -12.56
CA ASP A 60 4.97 -12.40 -12.97
C ASP A 60 5.82 -11.69 -11.89
N ALA A 61 7.14 -11.68 -12.08
CA ALA A 61 8.07 -11.11 -11.11
C ALA A 61 7.91 -9.58 -10.95
N GLY A 62 7.61 -8.87 -12.03
CA GLY A 62 7.40 -7.42 -12.00
C GLY A 62 6.10 -7.06 -11.28
N GLN A 63 5.04 -7.83 -11.50
CA GLN A 63 3.77 -7.66 -10.79
C GLN A 63 3.93 -7.83 -9.28
N CYS A 64 4.67 -8.85 -8.83
CA CYS A 64 4.97 -9.05 -7.42
C CYS A 64 5.75 -7.87 -6.84
N ALA A 65 6.79 -7.40 -7.53
CA ALA A 65 7.61 -6.28 -7.07
C ALA A 65 6.80 -4.98 -6.95
N ALA A 66 5.94 -4.69 -7.93
CA ALA A 66 5.09 -3.50 -7.95
C ALA A 66 4.03 -3.53 -6.83
N ILE A 67 3.40 -4.68 -6.57
CA ILE A 67 2.45 -4.81 -5.46
C ILE A 67 3.16 -4.59 -4.12
N VAL A 68 4.32 -5.20 -3.92
CA VAL A 68 5.09 -5.04 -2.68
C VAL A 68 5.50 -3.57 -2.48
N ALA A 69 5.99 -2.91 -3.54
CA ALA A 69 6.36 -1.50 -3.47
C ALA A 69 5.18 -0.59 -3.11
N GLU A 70 4.01 -0.83 -3.71
CA GLU A 70 2.79 -0.07 -3.40
C GLU A 70 2.34 -0.26 -1.94
N LEU A 71 2.43 -1.48 -1.40
CA LEU A 71 2.11 -1.76 0.00
C LEU A 71 3.10 -1.10 0.96
N LEU A 72 4.40 -1.05 0.61
CA LEU A 72 5.45 -0.43 1.43
C LEU A 72 5.45 1.11 1.37
N ALA A 73 4.94 1.71 0.30
CA ALA A 73 4.89 3.16 0.13
C ALA A 73 3.90 3.86 1.10
N GLN A 74 3.02 3.10 1.77
CA GLN A 74 2.05 3.62 2.72
C GLN A 74 2.71 3.92 4.08
N PRO A 75 2.63 5.16 4.59
CA PRO A 75 3.09 5.49 5.93
C PRO A 75 2.36 4.64 6.98
N GLY A 76 3.12 3.99 7.87
CA GLY A 76 2.58 3.19 8.97
C GLY A 76 2.21 1.75 8.60
N ASN A 77 2.45 1.31 7.36
CA ASN A 77 2.33 -0.11 7.02
C ASN A 77 3.45 -0.94 7.66
N GLY A 78 3.07 -2.10 8.19
CA GLY A 78 3.99 -3.10 8.73
C GLY A 78 4.66 -3.95 7.65
N PRO A 79 5.40 -5.00 8.03
CA PRO A 79 6.10 -5.85 7.07
C PRO A 79 5.12 -6.50 6.07
N VAL A 80 5.56 -6.61 4.81
CA VAL A 80 4.80 -7.24 3.72
C VAL A 80 5.30 -8.66 3.50
N VAL A 81 4.41 -9.64 3.53
CA VAL A 81 4.75 -11.06 3.31
C VAL A 81 4.48 -11.45 1.86
N LEU A 82 5.53 -11.77 1.10
CA LEU A 82 5.39 -12.36 -0.23
C LEU A 82 5.34 -13.90 -0.13
N SER A 83 4.14 -14.47 -0.24
CA SER A 83 3.90 -15.90 -0.01
C SER A 83 3.98 -16.74 -1.30
N ARG A 84 4.56 -17.94 -1.16
CA ARG A 84 4.73 -18.94 -2.25
C ARG A 84 5.42 -18.39 -3.51
N ALA A 85 6.36 -17.47 -3.33
CA ALA A 85 7.12 -16.89 -4.43
C ALA A 85 8.23 -17.80 -4.94
N SER A 86 8.48 -17.73 -6.24
CA SER A 86 9.69 -18.28 -6.87
C SER A 86 10.91 -17.38 -6.59
N ALA A 87 12.11 -17.92 -6.79
CA ALA A 87 13.35 -17.16 -6.62
C ALA A 87 13.39 -15.88 -7.47
N ALA A 88 12.86 -15.93 -8.70
CA ALA A 88 12.77 -14.76 -9.58
C ALA A 88 11.84 -13.67 -9.04
N GLN A 89 10.70 -14.05 -8.47
CA GLN A 89 9.76 -13.11 -7.86
C GLN A 89 10.34 -12.47 -6.59
N VAL A 90 11.04 -13.25 -5.76
CA VAL A 90 11.74 -12.73 -4.57
C VAL A 90 12.83 -11.74 -4.97
N ALA A 91 13.68 -12.12 -5.94
CA ALA A 91 14.78 -11.26 -6.39
C ALA A 91 14.27 -9.91 -6.94
N ALA A 92 13.19 -9.93 -7.73
CA ALA A 92 12.59 -8.72 -8.26
C ALA A 92 12.01 -7.82 -7.16
N ALA A 93 11.30 -8.40 -6.19
CA ALA A 93 10.74 -7.64 -5.07
C ALA A 93 11.83 -7.00 -4.20
N MET A 94 12.90 -7.74 -3.90
CA MET A 94 14.04 -7.22 -3.12
C MET A 94 14.81 -6.12 -3.87
N ALA A 95 15.05 -6.30 -5.17
CA ALA A 95 15.76 -5.30 -5.98
C ALA A 95 14.99 -3.98 -6.09
N ALA A 96 13.65 -4.04 -6.12
CA ALA A 96 12.79 -2.86 -6.16
C ALA A 96 12.60 -2.19 -4.79
N ASN A 97 12.86 -2.90 -3.68
CA ASN A 97 12.55 -2.46 -2.32
C ASN A 97 13.72 -2.77 -1.37
N ALA A 98 14.86 -2.07 -1.55
CA ALA A 98 16.09 -2.33 -0.81
C ALA A 98 15.95 -2.16 0.72
N ASP A 99 14.99 -1.35 1.17
CA ASP A 99 14.74 -1.06 2.60
C ASP A 99 13.65 -1.95 3.22
N GLY A 100 13.00 -2.82 2.43
CA GLY A 100 11.85 -3.63 2.85
C GLY A 100 12.23 -5.03 3.30
N VAL A 101 12.64 -5.17 4.57
CA VAL A 101 12.66 -6.45 5.32
C VAL A 101 11.73 -6.36 6.51
#